data_AF-A0A6C0CTB8-F1
#
_entry.id   AF-A0A6C0CTB8-F1
#
_cell.length_a   1.000
_cell.length_b   1.000
_cell.length_c   1.000
_cell.angle_alpha   90.00
_cell.angle_beta   90.00
_cell.angle_gamma   90.00
#
_symmetry.space_group_name_H-M   'P 1'
#
loop_
_entity.id
_entity.type
_entity.pdbx_description
1 polymer ?
#
loop_
_entity_poly.entity_id
_entity_poly.type
_entity_poly.pdbx_seq_one_letter_code
_entity_poly.pdbx_strand_id
1 'polypeptide(L)'
;MEEVSSSIKRKRSEPENTEQMSSEEIIEIIEKIDDYKGSSKDKQRFFRKIYPDFVEKYPVLFEMSTQNDFDINRLKYMLSLRSKVEQSKLSQYDASAHVGQMLYDSYVKDKIIDTPPDKNI
;
A
#
# COMPACT_ATOMS: atom_id res chain seq x y z
N MET A 1 -12.61 -40.19 25.24
CA MET A 1 -11.55 -39.16 25.10
C MET A 1 -11.81 -38.46 23.80
N GLU A 2 -12.37 -37.25 23.89
CA GLU A 2 -12.50 -36.32 22.78
C GLU A 2 -11.11 -35.82 22.38
N GLU A 3 -10.77 -35.88 21.09
CA GLU A 3 -9.83 -34.93 20.51
C GLU A 3 -10.60 -34.01 19.56
N VAL A 4 -10.99 -32.87 20.12
CA VAL A 4 -11.40 -31.69 19.37
C VAL A 4 -10.12 -30.98 18.95
N SER A 5 -9.85 -30.90 17.65
CA SER A 5 -9.19 -29.71 17.11
C SER A 5 -9.81 -29.35 15.78
N SER A 6 -10.77 -28.45 15.92
CA SER A 6 -11.57 -27.83 14.89
C SER A 6 -10.73 -27.02 13.92
N SER A 7 -10.88 -27.35 12.64
CA SER A 7 -11.12 -26.43 11.54
C SER A 7 -10.89 -24.93 11.82
N ILE A 8 -9.65 -24.45 11.69
CA ILE A 8 -9.41 -23.05 11.30
C ILE A 8 -9.41 -23.03 9.76
N LYS A 9 -10.59 -23.23 9.16
CA LYS A 9 -10.85 -22.68 7.83
C LYS A 9 -10.75 -21.17 8.00
N ARG A 10 -9.60 -20.59 7.62
CA ARG A 10 -9.49 -19.14 7.43
C ARG A 10 -10.56 -18.77 6.41
N LYS A 11 -11.73 -18.33 6.86
CA LYS A 11 -12.66 -17.59 6.03
C LYS A 11 -11.89 -16.35 5.61
N ARG A 12 -11.23 -16.41 4.44
CA ARG A 12 -11.05 -15.22 3.62
C ARG A 12 -12.49 -14.79 3.34
N SER A 13 -12.99 -13.84 4.11
CA SER A 13 -14.19 -13.11 3.74
C SER A 13 -13.86 -12.50 2.37
N GLU A 14 -14.38 -13.09 1.31
CA GLU A 14 -14.45 -12.41 0.02
C GLU A 14 -15.21 -11.10 0.29
N PRO A 15 -14.61 -9.93 0.03
CA PRO A 15 -15.32 -8.69 0.26
C PRO A 15 -16.53 -8.66 -0.69
N GLU A 16 -17.67 -8.30 -0.11
CA GLU A 16 -18.86 -7.85 -0.84
C GLU A 16 -18.44 -6.95 -1.99
N ASN A 17 -19.10 -7.13 -3.14
CA ASN A 17 -18.85 -6.45 -4.41
C ASN A 17 -18.88 -4.92 -4.27
N THR A 18 -17.80 -4.36 -3.75
CA THR A 18 -17.45 -2.95 -3.74
C THR A 18 -16.46 -2.81 -4.87
N GLU A 19 -16.89 -2.21 -5.98
CA GLU A 19 -15.98 -1.89 -7.09
C GLU A 19 -14.77 -1.14 -6.52
N GLN A 20 -13.63 -1.84 -6.44
CA GLN A 20 -12.36 -1.24 -6.07
C GLN A 20 -11.98 -0.27 -7.16
N MET A 21 -11.64 0.96 -6.78
CA MET A 21 -11.04 1.90 -7.75
C MET A 21 -9.80 1.28 -8.37
N SER A 22 -9.64 1.52 -9.67
CA SER A 22 -8.44 1.15 -10.40
C SER A 22 -7.21 1.86 -9.85
N SER A 23 -6.04 1.29 -10.11
CA SER A 23 -4.76 1.93 -9.76
C SER A 23 -4.64 3.31 -10.41
N GLU A 24 -5.13 3.46 -11.63
CA GLU A 24 -5.09 4.69 -12.43
C GLU A 24 -5.94 5.79 -11.80
N GLU A 25 -7.18 5.48 -11.39
CA GLU A 25 -8.06 6.43 -10.69
C GLU A 25 -7.46 6.90 -9.36
N ILE A 26 -6.88 5.97 -8.58
CA ILE A 26 -6.22 6.30 -7.31
C ILE A 26 -5.04 7.26 -7.55
N ILE A 27 -4.22 7.00 -8.57
CA ILE A 27 -3.08 7.85 -8.91
C ILE A 27 -3.55 9.25 -9.30
N GLU A 28 -4.57 9.36 -10.17
CA GLU A 28 -5.07 10.65 -10.64
C GLU A 28 -5.59 11.52 -9.49
N ILE A 29 -6.32 10.92 -8.54
CA ILE A 29 -6.81 11.63 -7.36
C ILE A 29 -5.64 12.16 -6.52
N ILE A 30 -4.62 11.34 -6.30
CA ILE A 30 -3.49 11.68 -5.43
C ILE A 30 -2.58 12.72 -6.08
N GLU A 31 -2.37 12.66 -7.40
CA GLU A 31 -1.65 13.71 -8.13
C GLU A 31 -2.35 15.06 -7.98
N LYS A 32 -3.69 15.10 -8.09
CA LYS A 32 -4.46 16.33 -7.84
C LYS A 32 -4.31 16.84 -6.40
N ILE A 33 -4.24 15.94 -5.42
CA ILE A 33 -4.01 16.31 -4.01
C ILE A 33 -2.60 16.85 -3.80
N ASP A 34 -1.60 16.26 -4.45
CA ASP A 34 -0.19 16.65 -4.36
C ASP A 34 0.06 18.04 -4.99
N ASP A 35 -0.48 18.25 -6.20
CA ASP A 35 -0.38 19.51 -6.95
C ASP A 35 -1.11 20.68 -6.27
N TYR A 36 -2.11 20.40 -5.44
CA TYR A 36 -2.87 21.41 -4.74
C TYR A 36 -2.00 22.23 -3.79
N LYS A 37 -1.95 23.55 -4.02
CA LYS A 37 -1.25 24.50 -3.15
C LYS A 37 -2.14 24.90 -1.97
N GLY A 38 -1.84 24.38 -0.80
CA GLY A 38 -2.54 24.70 0.44
C GLY A 38 -2.04 23.87 1.62
N SER A 39 -2.52 24.20 2.82
CA SER A 39 -2.21 23.39 4.00
C SER A 39 -2.86 22.01 3.92
N SER A 40 -2.37 21.04 4.70
CA SER A 40 -3.00 19.72 4.82
C SER A 40 -4.50 19.82 5.17
N LYS A 41 -4.88 20.75 6.06
CA LYS A 41 -6.29 20.99 6.43
C LYS A 41 -7.11 21.52 5.26
N ASP A 42 -6.54 22.36 4.40
CA ASP A 42 -7.22 22.85 3.20
C ASP A 42 -7.41 21.73 2.17
N LYS A 43 -6.38 20.91 1.94
CA LYS A 43 -6.45 19.71 1.10
C LYS A 43 -7.57 18.78 1.59
N GLN A 44 -7.57 18.45 2.89
CA GLN A 44 -8.59 17.58 3.49
C GLN A 44 -10.01 18.14 3.30
N ARG A 45 -10.22 19.42 3.60
CA ARG A 45 -11.54 20.07 3.48
C ARG A 45 -12.03 20.09 2.03
N PHE A 46 -11.14 20.39 1.09
CA PHE A 46 -11.47 20.50 -0.32
C PHE A 46 -11.75 19.12 -0.93
N PHE A 47 -10.78 18.21 -0.86
CA PHE A 47 -10.87 16.93 -1.56
C PHE A 47 -11.85 15.93 -0.93
N ARG A 48 -12.18 16.05 0.36
CA ARG A 48 -13.28 15.27 0.95
C ARG A 48 -14.63 15.54 0.29
N LYS A 49 -14.84 16.75 -0.24
CA LYS A 49 -16.07 17.10 -0.97
C LYS A 49 -16.03 16.67 -2.43
N ILE A 50 -14.86 16.67 -3.05
CA ILE A 50 -14.68 16.34 -4.47
C ILE A 50 -14.66 14.83 -4.69
N TYR A 51 -14.05 14.06 -3.78
CA TYR A 51 -13.89 12.61 -3.90
C TYR A 51 -14.39 11.87 -2.64
N PRO A 52 -15.69 11.98 -2.28
CA PRO A 52 -16.24 11.36 -1.07
C PRO A 52 -16.00 9.84 -1.04
N ASP A 53 -16.19 9.17 -2.17
CA ASP A 53 -15.99 7.72 -2.31
C ASP A 53 -14.54 7.30 -2.06
N PHE A 54 -13.57 8.13 -2.47
CA PHE A 54 -12.16 7.87 -2.22
C PHE A 54 -11.83 7.97 -0.74
N VAL A 55 -12.39 8.98 -0.06
CA VAL A 55 -12.22 9.17 1.38
C VAL A 55 -12.86 8.03 2.17
N GLU A 56 -14.02 7.53 1.73
CA GLU A 56 -14.72 6.43 2.38
C GLU A 56 -14.00 5.09 2.17
N LYS A 57 -13.59 4.78 0.93
CA LYS A 57 -12.94 3.51 0.60
C LYS A 57 -11.48 3.45 1.06
N TYR A 58 -10.77 4.58 1.04
CA TYR A 58 -9.33 4.65 1.33
C TYR A 58 -8.98 5.76 2.34
N PRO A 59 -9.56 5.75 3.55
CA PRO A 59 -9.43 6.83 4.52
C PRO A 59 -7.99 7.10 4.94
N VAL A 60 -7.19 6.05 5.13
CA VAL A 60 -5.78 6.15 5.49
C VAL A 60 -4.95 6.72 4.34
N LEU A 61 -5.18 6.24 3.12
CA LEU A 61 -4.47 6.75 1.94
C LEU A 61 -4.80 8.23 1.71
N PHE A 62 -6.06 8.61 1.88
CA PHE A 62 -6.48 10.00 1.83
C PHE A 62 -5.74 10.84 2.87
N GLU A 63 -5.78 10.42 4.15
CA GLU A 63 -5.09 11.15 5.22
C GLU A 63 -3.60 11.34 4.91
N MET A 64 -2.91 10.26 4.51
CA MET A 64 -1.50 10.30 4.13
C MET A 64 -1.23 11.21 2.94
N SER A 65 -2.02 11.11 1.85
CA SER A 65 -1.85 11.92 0.64
C SER A 65 -2.03 13.42 0.87
N THR A 66 -2.75 13.79 1.93
CA THR A 66 -2.93 15.21 2.31
C THR A 66 -1.80 15.75 3.19
N GLN A 67 -0.84 14.92 3.62
CA GLN A 67 0.35 15.37 4.32
C GLN A 67 1.42 15.89 3.34
N ASN A 68 2.39 16.65 3.85
CA ASN A 68 3.42 17.29 3.01
C ASN A 68 4.60 16.36 2.67
N ASP A 69 4.77 15.26 3.39
CA ASP A 69 5.87 14.29 3.29
C ASP A 69 5.46 13.00 2.57
N PHE A 70 4.33 13.03 1.86
CA PHE A 70 3.80 11.88 1.16
C PHE A 70 4.66 11.50 -0.05
N ASP A 71 5.24 10.30 -0.02
CA ASP A 71 6.01 9.77 -1.15
C ASP A 71 5.08 9.17 -2.22
N ILE A 72 4.64 10.02 -3.14
CA ILE A 72 3.80 9.62 -4.27
C ILE A 72 4.48 8.62 -5.19
N ASN A 73 5.81 8.69 -5.34
CA ASN A 73 6.55 7.80 -6.24
C ASN A 73 6.54 6.36 -5.70
N ARG A 74 6.70 6.19 -4.39
CA ARG A 74 6.57 4.88 -3.76
C ARG A 74 5.16 4.31 -3.90
N LEU A 75 4.11 5.14 -3.75
CA LEU A 75 2.75 4.66 -3.98
C LEU A 75 2.56 4.21 -5.43
N LYS A 76 2.98 5.02 -6.42
CA LYS A 76 2.90 4.69 -7.85
C LYS A 76 3.58 3.36 -8.14
N TYR A 77 4.74 3.11 -7.53
CA TYR A 77 5.42 1.82 -7.65
C TYR A 77 4.56 0.67 -7.10
N MET A 78 4.02 0.79 -5.89
CA MET A 78 3.17 -0.25 -5.30
C MET A 78 1.91 -0.52 -6.14
N LEU A 79 1.26 0.53 -6.65
CA LEU A 79 0.10 0.40 -7.54
C LEU A 79 0.47 -0.25 -8.88
N SER A 80 1.67 0.03 -9.42
CA SER A 80 2.16 -0.65 -10.63
C SER A 80 2.35 -2.16 -10.42
N LEU A 81 2.77 -2.58 -9.22
CA LEU A 81 2.88 -4.00 -8.88
C LEU A 81 1.50 -4.62 -8.72
N ARG A 82 0.54 -3.92 -8.09
CA ARG A 82 -0.86 -4.35 -8.01
C ARG A 82 -1.43 -4.61 -9.42
N SER A 83 -1.28 -3.66 -10.34
CA SER A 83 -1.78 -3.82 -11.72
C SER A 83 -1.12 -5.02 -12.44
N LYS A 84 0.17 -5.29 -12.20
CA LYS A 84 0.86 -6.47 -12.74
C LYS A 84 0.31 -7.78 -12.17
N VAL A 85 -0.05 -7.81 -10.88
CA VAL A 85 -0.67 -8.98 -10.23
C VAL A 85 -2.08 -9.21 -10.77
N GLU A 86 -2.89 -8.17 -10.90
CA GLU A 86 -4.25 -8.26 -11.47
C GLU A 86 -4.21 -8.77 -12.92
N GLN A 87 -3.21 -8.36 -13.69
CA GLN A 87 -2.98 -8.84 -15.06
C GLN A 87 -2.32 -10.23 -15.13
N SER A 88 -2.10 -10.92 -14.00
CA SER A 88 -1.40 -12.20 -13.91
C SER A 88 0.02 -12.20 -14.52
N LYS A 89 0.64 -11.02 -14.64
CA LYS A 89 2.02 -10.83 -15.15
C LYS A 89 3.08 -11.01 -14.08
N LEU A 90 2.68 -10.98 -12.81
CA LEU A 90 3.53 -11.14 -11.64
C LEU A 90 2.73 -11.88 -10.57
N SER A 91 3.33 -12.84 -9.88
CA SER A 91 2.63 -13.49 -8.77
C SER A 91 2.52 -12.55 -7.57
N GLN A 92 1.52 -12.77 -6.70
CA GLN A 92 1.42 -12.03 -5.46
C GLN A 92 2.68 -12.19 -4.59
N TYR A 93 3.28 -13.39 -4.59
CA TYR A 93 4.50 -13.67 -3.85
C TYR A 93 5.67 -12.82 -4.36
N ASP A 94 5.88 -12.79 -5.67
CA ASP A 94 6.97 -12.02 -6.28
C ASP A 94 6.76 -10.51 -6.07
N ALA A 95 5.51 -10.04 -6.18
CA ALA A 95 5.17 -8.65 -5.90
C ALA A 95 5.51 -8.27 -4.45
N SER A 96 5.17 -9.13 -3.48
CA SER A 96 5.53 -8.93 -2.07
C SER A 96 7.06 -8.95 -1.86
N ALA A 97 7.78 -9.84 -2.53
CA ALA A 97 9.25 -9.88 -2.47
C ALA A 97 9.88 -8.59 -3.01
N HIS A 98 9.37 -8.05 -4.11
CA HIS A 98 9.83 -6.78 -4.67
C HIS A 98 9.59 -5.58 -3.75
N VAL A 99 8.43 -5.51 -3.09
CA VAL A 99 8.17 -4.46 -2.09
C VAL A 99 9.09 -4.62 -0.89
N GLY A 100 9.26 -5.86 -0.39
CA GLY A 100 10.14 -6.15 0.73
C GLY A 100 11.59 -5.75 0.46
N GLN A 101 12.11 -6.09 -0.72
CA GLN A 101 13.46 -5.70 -1.15
C GLN A 101 13.61 -4.17 -1.20
N MET A 102 12.65 -3.47 -1.80
CA MET A 102 12.67 -2.01 -1.86
C MET A 102 12.69 -1.35 -0.48
N LEU A 103 11.92 -1.88 0.48
CA LEU A 103 11.92 -1.40 1.87
C LEU A 103 13.25 -1.68 2.58
N TYR A 104 13.82 -2.87 2.37
CA TYR A 104 15.14 -3.23 2.89
C TYR A 104 16.21 -2.27 2.39
N ASP A 105 16.25 -2.04 1.08
CA ASP A 105 17.24 -1.15 0.46
C ASP A 105 17.07 0.30 0.94
N SER A 106 15.83 0.75 1.17
CA SER A 106 15.54 2.13 1.59
C SER A 106 15.85 2.43 3.06
N TYR A 107 15.75 1.43 3.96
CA TYR A 107 15.75 1.68 5.41
C TYR A 107 16.75 0.87 6.21
N VAL A 108 17.17 -0.27 5.68
CA VAL A 108 17.87 -1.31 6.45
C VAL A 108 19.30 -1.49 5.97
N LYS A 109 19.52 -1.54 4.65
CA LYS A 109 20.82 -1.84 4.04
C LYS A 109 21.99 -1.04 4.63
N ASP A 110 21.83 0.26 4.77
CA ASP A 110 22.89 1.14 5.29
C ASP A 110 23.01 1.13 6.83
N LYS A 111 22.04 0.51 7.52
CA LYS A 111 22.00 0.40 8.99
C LYS A 111 22.54 -0.93 9.49
N ILE A 112 22.63 -1.93 8.63
CA ILE A 112 23.30 -3.19 8.96
C ILE A 112 24.78 -3.01 8.64
N ILE A 113 25.59 -2.95 9.69
CA ILE A 113 27.03 -3.16 9.55
C ILE A 113 27.19 -4.64 9.24
N ASP A 114 27.70 -4.97 8.06
CA ASP A 114 27.98 -6.35 7.65
C ASP A 114 28.86 -7.00 8.73
N THR A 115 28.23 -7.75 9.63
CA THR A 115 28.95 -8.45 10.68
C THR A 115 29.43 -9.72 10.00
N PRO A 116 30.74 -9.96 9.88
CA PRO A 116 31.23 -11.13 9.17
C PRO A 116 30.63 -12.40 9.80
N PRO A 117 30.27 -13.41 8.99
CA PRO A 117 29.63 -14.62 9.49
C PRO A 117 30.49 -15.23 10.59
N ASP A 118 29.87 -15.49 11.73
CA ASP A 118 30.54 -15.99 12.93
C ASP A 118 31.19 -17.33 12.60
N LYS A 119 32.52 -17.33 12.45
CA LYS A 119 33.31 -18.52 12.10
C LYS A 119 33.53 -19.39 13.34
N ASN A 120 32.47 -19.90 13.96
CA ASN A 120 32.57 -20.94 14.98
C ASN A 120 31.30 -21.81 14.99
N ILE A 121 31.29 -22.84 14.15
CA ILE A 121 30.53 -24.09 14.37
C ILE A 121 31.49 -25.24 14.11
#